data_AF-A0A150Q1T7-F1
#
_entry.id   AF-A0A150Q1T7-F1
#
_cell.length_a   1.000
_cell.length_b   1.000
_cell.length_c   1.000
_cell.angle_alpha   90.00
_cell.angle_beta   90.00
_cell.angle_gamma   90.00
#
_symmetry.space_group_name_H-M   'P 1'
#
loop_
_entity.id
_entity.type
_entity.pdbx_description
1 polymer ?
#
loop_
_entity_poly.entity_id
_entity_poly.type
_entity_poly.pdbx_seq_one_letter_code
_entity_poly.pdbx_strand_id
1 'polypeptide(L)'
;MTRRLEPLDRVRELGDASVPFEFDVHAMISSQDAPCLERALHQRFVRSQVNKVNPRKEFFRVPLQDIRKEIERMSLEVTWTLAADAREFRETQAIERAMANKTFDEAAWIDAQAKAEAGPALERDLAEATA
;
A
#
# COMPACT_ATOMS: atom_id res chain seq x y z
N MET A 1 4.00 9.33 10.05
CA MET A 1 4.49 9.17 11.44
C MET A 1 3.44 8.60 12.35
N THR A 2 3.81 7.87 13.40
CA THR A 2 2.85 7.37 14.39
C THR A 2 3.48 7.30 15.78
N ARG A 3 2.66 7.60 16.81
CA ARG A 3 2.97 7.34 18.22
C ARG A 3 2.23 6.11 18.75
N ARG A 4 1.57 5.36 17.86
CA ARG A 4 0.81 4.16 18.22
C ARG A 4 1.75 3.06 18.70
N LEU A 5 1.20 2.20 19.56
CA LEU A 5 1.87 0.99 20.03
C LEU A 5 2.21 0.07 18.85
N GLU A 6 1.24 -0.09 17.94
CA GLU A 6 1.37 -0.89 16.71
C GLU A 6 1.48 0.03 15.49
N PRO A 7 2.70 0.29 14.98
CA PRO A 7 2.91 1.19 13.85
C PRO A 7 2.35 0.63 12.53
N LEU A 8 2.24 -0.69 12.40
CA LEU A 8 1.75 -1.37 11.20
C LEU A 8 0.27 -1.12 10.94
N ASP A 9 -0.55 -0.98 12.00
CA ASP A 9 -1.98 -0.67 11.85
C ASP A 9 -2.19 0.67 11.16
N ARG A 10 -1.34 1.65 11.45
CA ARG A 10 -1.42 2.96 10.79
C ARG A 10 -1.11 2.85 9.30
N VAL A 11 -0.19 1.97 8.90
CA VAL A 11 0.13 1.75 7.49
C VAL A 11 -1.06 1.10 6.77
N ARG A 12 -1.69 0.10 7.41
CA ARG A 12 -2.89 -0.56 6.88
C ARG A 12 -4.05 0.42 6.69
N GLU A 13 -4.35 1.26 7.70
CA GLU A 13 -5.38 2.31 7.60
C GLU A 13 -5.15 3.28 6.43
N LEU A 14 -3.88 3.61 6.15
CA LEU A 14 -3.53 4.52 5.05
C LEU A 14 -3.65 3.85 3.69
N GLY A 15 -3.44 2.52 3.62
CA GLY A 15 -3.54 1.73 2.39
C GLY A 15 -4.99 1.50 1.97
N ASP A 16 -5.81 1.02 2.90
CA ASP A 16 -7.15 0.49 2.64
C ASP A 16 -8.10 1.51 1.97
N ALA A 17 -8.00 2.79 2.34
CA ALA A 17 -8.96 3.79 1.89
C ALA A 17 -8.62 4.48 0.55
N SER A 18 -7.43 4.29 -0.01
CA SER A 18 -6.92 5.22 -1.04
C SER A 18 -6.02 4.63 -2.13
N VAL A 19 -5.62 3.36 -2.02
CA VAL A 19 -4.77 2.71 -3.03
C VAL A 19 -5.30 1.31 -3.36
N PRO A 20 -5.07 0.81 -4.58
CA PRO A 20 -5.60 -0.48 -5.03
C PRO A 20 -4.91 -1.71 -4.44
N PHE A 21 -3.76 -1.52 -3.77
CA PHE A 21 -2.99 -2.58 -3.12
C PHE A 21 -2.47 -2.08 -1.78
N GLU A 22 -2.29 -2.99 -0.82
CA GLU A 22 -1.65 -2.65 0.46
C GLU A 22 -0.21 -2.12 0.28
N PHE A 23 0.25 -1.33 1.25
CA PHE A 23 1.62 -0.85 1.26
C PHE A 23 2.57 -1.90 1.84
N ASP A 24 3.62 -2.23 1.08
CA ASP A 24 4.78 -2.92 1.63
C ASP A 24 5.60 -1.99 2.54
N VAL A 25 5.95 -2.46 3.74
CA VAL A 25 6.79 -1.70 4.67
C VAL A 25 8.24 -2.08 4.46
N HIS A 26 9.00 -1.16 3.87
CA HIS A 26 10.42 -1.39 3.57
C HIS A 26 11.40 -0.96 4.66
N ALA A 27 10.99 -0.05 5.54
CA ALA A 27 11.84 0.46 6.60
C ALA A 27 11.01 0.90 7.80
N MET A 28 11.49 0.57 9.00
CA MET A 28 10.99 1.12 10.24
C MET A 28 12.12 1.92 10.89
N ILE A 29 11.93 3.23 11.02
CA ILE A 29 12.95 4.18 11.47
C ILE A 29 12.57 4.69 12.86
N SER A 30 13.42 4.39 13.84
CA SER A 30 13.28 4.95 15.18
C SER A 30 13.96 6.32 15.23
N SER A 31 13.20 7.37 15.49
CA SER A 31 13.73 8.73 15.61
C SER A 31 13.13 9.43 16.83
N GLN A 32 13.97 10.16 17.58
CA GLN A 32 13.53 11.00 18.69
C GLN A 32 12.75 12.23 18.19
N ASP A 33 13.12 12.75 17.02
CA ASP A 33 12.43 13.83 16.33
C ASP A 33 12.04 13.36 14.93
N ALA A 34 10.94 12.60 14.88
CA ALA A 34 10.38 12.16 13.62
C ALA A 34 10.03 13.37 12.71
N PRO A 35 9.29 14.41 13.16
CA PRO A 35 8.92 15.55 12.31
C PRO A 35 10.10 16.19 11.58
N CYS A 36 11.23 16.36 12.26
CA CYS A 36 12.44 16.90 11.65
C CYS A 36 12.99 15.98 10.54
N LEU A 37 13.04 14.67 10.78
CA LEU A 37 13.47 13.67 9.80
C LEU A 37 12.60 13.66 8.54
N GLU A 38 11.27 13.64 8.68
CA GLU A 38 10.36 13.67 7.52
C GLU A 38 10.53 14.96 6.73
N ARG A 39 10.64 16.10 7.40
CA ARG A 39 10.86 17.37 6.71
C ARG A 39 12.17 17.35 5.93
N ALA A 40 13.24 16.78 6.49
CA ALA A 40 14.52 16.65 5.80
C ALA A 40 14.40 15.74 4.56
N LEU A 41 13.74 14.59 4.67
CA LEU A 41 13.49 13.68 3.56
C LEU A 41 12.59 14.31 2.48
N HIS A 42 11.53 15.02 2.87
CA HIS A 42 10.65 15.74 1.96
C HIS A 42 11.42 16.81 1.18
N GLN A 43 12.24 17.61 1.86
CA GLN A 43 13.08 18.62 1.19
C GLN A 43 14.09 17.98 0.25
N ARG A 44 14.72 16.87 0.66
CA ARG A 44 15.68 16.13 -0.15
C ARG A 44 15.06 15.60 -1.44
N PHE A 45 13.84 15.08 -1.36
CA PHE A 45 13.18 14.36 -2.46
C PHE A 45 12.03 15.13 -3.11
N VAL A 46 11.82 16.42 -2.80
CA VAL A 46 10.72 17.24 -3.35
C VAL A 46 10.66 17.23 -4.88
N ARG A 47 11.82 17.18 -5.55
CA ARG A 47 11.92 17.08 -7.01
C ARG A 47 11.34 15.77 -7.56
N SER A 48 11.32 14.72 -6.75
CA SER A 48 10.77 13.41 -7.09
C SER A 48 9.30 13.23 -6.67
N GLN A 49 8.65 14.24 -6.08
CA GLN A 49 7.23 14.18 -5.73
C GLN A 49 6.37 13.86 -6.96
N VAL A 50 5.41 12.95 -6.84
CA VAL A 50 4.50 12.53 -7.92
C VAL A 50 3.49 13.63 -8.23
N ASN A 51 2.85 14.18 -7.19
CA ASN A 51 1.90 15.28 -7.35
C ASN A 51 2.62 16.62 -7.17
N LYS A 52 2.76 17.38 -8.26
CA LYS A 52 3.39 18.71 -8.24
C LYS A 52 2.43 19.87 -7.95
N VAL A 53 1.13 19.59 -7.88
CA VAL A 53 0.08 20.61 -7.74
C VAL A 53 -0.42 20.68 -6.29
N ASN A 54 -0.67 19.53 -5.67
CA ASN A 54 -1.14 19.43 -4.29
C ASN A 54 -0.01 18.89 -3.39
N PRO A 55 0.70 19.74 -2.64
CA PRO A 55 1.81 19.31 -1.80
C PRO A 55 1.37 18.42 -0.62
N ARG A 56 0.07 18.40 -0.28
CA ARG A 56 -0.48 17.50 0.75
C ARG A 56 -0.55 16.04 0.31
N LYS A 57 -0.37 15.75 -0.99
CA LYS A 57 -0.28 14.37 -1.50
C LYS A 57 1.19 13.96 -1.55
N GLU A 58 1.65 13.32 -0.47
CA GLU A 58 3.05 13.04 -0.16
C GLU A 58 3.56 11.73 -0.80
N PHE A 59 3.37 11.58 -2.11
CA PHE A 59 3.89 10.44 -2.87
C PHE A 59 5.15 10.84 -3.63
N PHE A 60 6.19 10.00 -3.61
CA PHE A 60 7.49 10.29 -4.23
C PHE A 60 7.98 9.11 -5.07
N ARG A 61 8.55 9.38 -6.25
CA ARG A 61 9.24 8.38 -7.09
C ARG A 61 10.72 8.36 -6.76
N VAL A 62 11.09 7.60 -5.73
CA VAL A 62 12.47 7.49 -5.25
C VAL A 62 12.83 6.01 -5.08
N PRO A 63 13.98 5.55 -5.60
CA PRO A 63 14.41 4.18 -5.38
C PRO A 63 14.86 3.98 -3.93
N LEU A 64 14.57 2.80 -3.37
CA LEU A 64 14.85 2.48 -1.96
C LEU A 64 16.31 2.69 -1.56
N GLN A 65 17.23 2.43 -2.49
CA GLN A 65 18.68 2.64 -2.32
C GLN A 65 19.05 4.09 -2.01
N ASP A 66 18.34 5.07 -2.58
CA ASP A 66 18.64 6.49 -2.36
C ASP A 66 18.10 6.96 -1.01
N ILE A 67 16.95 6.42 -0.60
CA ILE A 67 16.40 6.64 0.75
C ILE A 67 17.38 6.06 1.78
N ARG A 68 17.87 4.84 1.55
CA ARG A 68 18.84 4.18 2.43
C ARG A 68 20.12 4.98 2.61
N LYS A 69 20.72 5.45 1.51
CA LYS A 69 21.93 6.29 1.55
C LYS A 69 21.72 7.56 2.38
N GLU A 70 20.56 8.20 2.25
CA GLU A 70 20.28 9.44 2.98
C GLU A 70 20.07 9.18 4.48
N ILE A 71 19.40 8.09 4.83
CA ILE A 71 19.21 7.66 6.22
C ILE A 71 20.54 7.26 6.87
N GLU A 72 21.38 6.50 6.18
CA GLU A 72 22.70 6.09 6.66
C GLU A 72 23.58 7.31 6.96
N ARG A 73 23.45 8.40 6.20
CA ARG A 73 24.13 9.68 6.46
C ARG A 73 23.66 10.38 7.74
N MET A 74 22.44 10.11 8.17
CA MET A 74 21.84 10.70 9.37
C MET A 74 22.12 9.86 10.64
N SER A 75 22.84 8.75 10.51
CA SER A 75 23.24 7.85 11.62
C SER A 75 22.05 7.36 12.47
N LEU A 76 20.93 7.05 11.83
CA LEU A 76 19.72 6.54 12.49
C LEU A 76 19.69 5.01 12.52
N GLU A 77 19.14 4.44 13.59
CA GLU A 77 18.86 3.01 13.67
C GLU A 77 17.61 2.66 12.84
N VAL A 78 17.78 1.78 11.85
CA VAL A 78 16.71 1.42 10.91
C VAL A 78 16.71 -0.08 10.67
N THR A 79 15.52 -0.67 10.81
CA THR A 79 15.26 -2.05 10.38
C THR A 79 14.75 -2.02 8.94
N TRP A 80 15.50 -2.65 8.03
CA TRP A 80 15.18 -2.70 6.62
C TRP A 80 14.54 -4.04 6.24
N THR A 81 13.44 -3.97 5.49
CA THR A 81 12.81 -5.10 4.82
C THR A 81 12.90 -4.88 3.32
N LEU A 82 13.91 -5.49 2.69
CA LEU A 82 14.17 -5.28 1.26
C LEU A 82 13.23 -6.10 0.35
N ALA A 83 12.67 -7.18 0.87
CA ALA A 83 11.68 -7.97 0.14
C ALA A 83 10.32 -7.23 0.17
N ALA A 84 9.86 -6.81 -1.00
CA ALA A 84 8.44 -6.48 -1.19
C ALA A 84 7.68 -7.81 -1.31
N ASP A 85 6.66 -8.02 -0.48
CA ASP A 85 5.78 -9.17 -0.64
C ASP A 85 4.87 -8.95 -1.85
N ALA A 86 4.30 -7.74 -1.97
CA ALA A 86 3.50 -7.29 -3.13
C ALA A 86 2.54 -8.38 -3.66
N ARG A 87 1.94 -9.14 -2.74
CA ARG A 87 1.29 -10.43 -3.04
C ARG A 87 0.16 -10.25 -4.05
N GLU A 88 -0.79 -9.38 -3.74
CA GLU A 88 -1.97 -9.11 -4.57
C GLU A 88 -1.59 -8.53 -5.94
N PHE A 89 -0.56 -7.68 -5.97
CA PHE A 89 -0.03 -7.14 -7.22
C PHE A 89 0.56 -8.25 -8.11
N ARG A 90 1.33 -9.17 -7.52
CA ARG A 90 1.91 -10.32 -8.24
C ARG A 90 0.83 -11.31 -8.71
N GLU A 91 -0.18 -11.54 -7.90
CA GLU A 91 -1.35 -12.36 -8.27
C GLU A 91 -2.12 -11.73 -9.43
N THR A 92 -2.38 -10.42 -9.37
CA THR A 92 -2.99 -9.66 -10.47
C THR A 92 -2.17 -9.78 -11.76
N GLN A 93 -0.85 -9.59 -11.68
CA GLN A 93 0.06 -9.79 -12.82
C GLN A 93 -0.02 -11.21 -13.41
N ALA A 94 -0.17 -12.23 -12.57
CA ALA A 94 -0.29 -13.62 -13.02
C ALA A 94 -1.62 -13.87 -13.74
N ILE A 95 -2.72 -13.32 -13.21
CA ILE A 95 -4.05 -13.40 -13.83
C ILE A 95 -4.06 -12.69 -15.18
N GLU A 96 -3.56 -11.46 -15.27
CA GLU A 96 -3.44 -10.69 -16.51
C GLU A 96 -2.65 -11.45 -17.59
N ARG A 97 -1.54 -12.09 -17.20
CA ARG A 97 -0.76 -12.95 -18.11
C ARG A 97 -1.55 -14.18 -18.56
N ALA A 98 -2.31 -14.80 -17.68
CA ALA A 98 -3.13 -15.96 -18.02
C ALA A 98 -4.30 -15.58 -18.94
N MET A 99 -4.92 -14.41 -18.74
CA MET A 99 -5.93 -13.83 -19.63
C MET A 99 -5.35 -13.54 -21.01
N ALA A 100 -4.19 -12.88 -21.07
CA ALA A 100 -3.49 -12.60 -22.32
C ALA A 100 -3.14 -13.88 -23.11
N ASN A 101 -2.80 -14.96 -22.40
CA ASN A 101 -2.48 -16.26 -23.00
C ASN A 101 -3.71 -17.14 -23.31
N LYS A 102 -4.94 -16.66 -23.05
CA LYS A 102 -6.21 -17.40 -23.21
C LYS A 102 -6.27 -18.73 -22.45
N THR A 103 -5.47 -18.87 -21.40
CA THR A 103 -5.47 -20.04 -20.51
C THR A 103 -6.32 -19.81 -19.26
N PHE A 104 -6.96 -18.64 -19.16
CA PHE A 104 -7.78 -18.22 -18.03
C PHE A 104 -9.26 -18.28 -18.39
N ASP A 105 -10.08 -18.79 -17.48
CA ASP A 105 -11.53 -18.79 -17.62
C ASP A 105 -12.10 -17.44 -17.15
N GLU A 106 -12.18 -16.51 -18.10
CA GLU A 106 -12.68 -15.16 -17.88
C GLU A 106 -14.16 -15.16 -17.46
N ALA A 107 -14.97 -16.05 -18.02
CA ALA A 107 -16.40 -16.13 -17.71
C ALA A 107 -16.65 -16.58 -16.28
N ALA A 108 -15.92 -17.60 -15.81
CA ALA A 108 -15.99 -18.05 -14.42
C ALA A 108 -15.50 -16.97 -13.43
N TRP A 109 -14.46 -16.21 -13.80
CA TRP A 109 -13.98 -15.11 -12.97
C TRP A 109 -14.98 -13.96 -12.87
N ILE A 110 -15.60 -13.55 -13.98
CA ILE A 110 -16.65 -12.51 -13.99
C ILE A 110 -17.84 -12.93 -13.12
N ASP A 111 -18.29 -14.19 -13.22
CA ASP A 111 -19.37 -14.71 -12.38
C ASP A 111 -19.01 -14.71 -10.88
N ALA A 112 -17.76 -15.07 -10.54
CA ALA A 112 -17.27 -15.00 -9.17
C ALA A 112 -17.21 -13.56 -8.63
N GLN A 113 -16.80 -12.58 -9.46
CA GLN A 113 -16.81 -11.16 -9.09
C GLN A 113 -18.23 -10.64 -8.86
N ALA A 114 -19.18 -10.97 -9.74
CA ALA A 114 -20.58 -10.59 -9.59
C ALA A 114 -21.20 -11.17 -8.31
N LYS A 115 -20.86 -12.42 -7.95
CA LYS A 115 -21.27 -13.04 -6.68
C LYS A 115 -20.66 -12.37 -5.45
N ALA A 116 -19.40 -11.95 -5.53
CA ALA A 116 -18.73 -11.23 -4.44
C ALA A 116 -19.32 -9.83 -4.24
N GLU A 117 -19.62 -9.10 -5.32
CA GLU A 117 -20.30 -7.81 -5.27
C GLU A 117 -21.72 -7.93 -4.70
N ALA A 118 -22.40 -9.05 -4.96
CA ALA A 118 -23.72 -9.36 -4.41
C ALA A 118 -23.72 -9.80 -2.92
N GLY A 119 -22.56 -9.83 -2.24
CA GLY A 119 -22.46 -10.22 -0.83
C GLY A 119 -23.27 -9.30 0.13
N PRO A 120 -23.33 -9.65 1.43
CA PRO A 120 -24.49 -10.21 2.17
C PRO A 120 -25.79 -9.38 2.17
N ALA A 121 -26.07 -8.58 1.14
CA ALA A 121 -27.36 -7.90 0.98
C ALA A 121 -28.52 -8.92 0.95
N LEU A 122 -28.32 -10.07 0.28
CA LEU A 122 -29.32 -11.14 0.21
C LEU A 122 -29.55 -11.90 1.54
N GLU A 123 -28.53 -12.02 2.39
CA GLU A 123 -28.66 -12.71 3.69
C GLU A 123 -29.38 -11.85 4.75
N ARG A 124 -29.22 -10.52 4.68
CA ARG A 124 -29.93 -9.59 5.56
C ARG A 124 -31.40 -9.47 5.17
N ASP A 125 -31.71 -9.42 3.88
CA ASP A 125 -33.09 -9.33 3.39
C ASP A 125 -33.89 -10.62 3.65
N LEU A 126 -33.26 -11.81 3.63
CA LEU A 126 -33.94 -13.07 4.02
C LEU A 126 -34.17 -13.18 5.52
N ALA A 127 -33.26 -12.66 6.36
CA ALA A 127 -33.40 -12.67 7.81
C ALA A 127 -34.47 -11.69 8.32
N GLU A 128 -34.66 -10.56 7.64
CA GLU A 128 -35.74 -9.60 7.96
C GLU A 128 -37.11 -10.03 7.40
N ALA A 129 -37.16 -10.79 6.30
CA ALA A 129 -38.41 -11.32 5.75
C ALA A 129 -38.96 -12.56 6.47
N THR A 130 -38.18 -13.16 7.38
CA THR A 130 -38.54 -14.37 8.15
C THR A 130 -38.71 -14.12 9.66
N ALA A 131 -38.57 -12.88 10.11
CA ALA A 131 -38.84 -12.40 11.47
C ALA A 131 -40.20 -11.68 11.57
#